data_AF-A0A0Q7P7G3-F1
#
_entry.id   AF-A0A0Q7P7G3-F1
#
_cell.length_a   1.000
_cell.length_b   1.000
_cell.length_c   1.000
_cell.angle_alpha   90.00
_cell.angle_beta   90.00
_cell.angle_gamma   90.00
#
_symmetry.space_group_name_H-M   'P 1'
#
loop_
_entity.id
_entity.type
_entity.pdbx_description
1 polymer ?
#
loop_
_entity_poly.entity_id
_entity_poly.type
_entity_poly.pdbx_seq_one_letter_code
_entity_poly.pdbx_strand_id
1 'polypeptide(L)'
;MASSYTLGTHYEGFIRDLLESGRYASASEIVRDGLRALEEREQVRAAKMQVLKAAIDEGFASGESEPLDMDSIKVEARLAFAKSARGA
;
A
#
# COMPACT_ATOMS: atom_id res chain seq x y z
N MET A 1 30.41 -6.70 -0.96
CA MET A 1 31.18 -5.74 -0.15
C MET A 1 30.51 -5.61 1.20
N ALA A 2 31.27 -5.58 2.30
CA ALA A 2 30.71 -5.27 3.60
C ALA A 2 30.53 -3.75 3.69
N SER A 3 29.28 -3.30 3.80
CA SER A 3 28.95 -1.90 4.02
C SER A 3 28.71 -1.68 5.51
N SER A 4 29.34 -0.67 6.08
CA SER A 4 29.16 -0.27 7.49
C SER A 4 28.23 0.94 7.56
N TYR A 5 27.27 0.90 8.48
CA TYR A 5 26.27 1.96 8.68
C TYR A 5 26.13 2.26 10.17
N THR A 6 25.92 3.52 10.51
CA THR A 6 25.58 3.97 11.87
C THR A 6 24.06 4.05 12.01
N LEU A 7 23.50 3.30 12.97
CA LEU A 7 22.05 3.16 13.13
C LEU A 7 21.49 3.98 14.30
N GLY A 8 22.36 4.46 15.19
CA GLY A 8 21.96 5.22 16.36
C GLY A 8 21.47 4.32 17.50
N THR A 9 21.44 4.91 18.71
CA THR A 9 21.27 4.18 19.98
C THR A 9 19.98 3.37 20.06
N HIS A 10 18.88 3.87 19.51
CA HIS A 10 17.59 3.18 19.51
C HIS A 10 17.65 1.84 18.75
N TYR A 11 18.13 1.86 17.51
CA TYR A 11 18.17 0.66 16.66
C TYR A 11 19.29 -0.29 17.07
N GLU A 12 20.40 0.22 17.62
CA GLU A 12 21.43 -0.62 18.24
C GLU A 12 20.90 -1.40 19.45
N GLY A 13 20.07 -0.78 20.29
CA GLY A 13 19.36 -1.47 21.37
C GLY A 13 18.41 -2.54 20.85
N PHE A 14 17.56 -2.19 19.88
CA PHE A 14 16.63 -3.14 19.27
C PHE A 14 17.34 -4.35 18.63
N ILE A 15 18.45 -4.13 17.92
CA ILE A 15 19.25 -5.23 17.34
C ILE A 15 19.82 -6.12 18.43
N ARG A 16 20.28 -5.55 19.55
CA ARG A 16 20.79 -6.30 20.70
C ARG A 16 19.71 -7.20 21.29
N ASP A 17 18.52 -6.66 21.55
CA ASP A 17 17.40 -7.43 22.10
C ASP A 17 17.01 -8.61 21.18
N LEU A 18 17.02 -8.39 19.87
CA LEU A 18 16.75 -9.44 18.88
C LEU A 18 17.83 -10.52 18.86
N LEU A 19 19.10 -10.17 19.03
CA LEU A 19 20.20 -11.13 19.14
C LEU A 19 20.13 -11.92 20.45
N GLU A 20 19.91 -11.23 21.58
CA GLU A 20 19.80 -11.84 22.91
C GLU A 20 18.59 -12.79 23.01
N SER A 21 17.51 -12.51 22.28
CA SER A 21 16.36 -13.41 22.16
C SER A 21 16.68 -14.74 21.44
N GLY A 22 17.81 -14.84 20.76
CA GLY A 22 18.20 -15.99 19.94
C GLY A 22 17.44 -16.10 18.62
N ARG A 23 16.57 -15.14 18.27
CA ARG A 23 15.78 -15.16 17.03
C ARG A 23 16.65 -15.00 15.77
N TYR A 24 17.78 -14.31 15.87
CA TYR A 24 18.69 -14.06 14.76
C TYR A 24 20.13 -14.37 15.16
N ALA A 25 20.95 -14.82 14.22
CA ALA A 25 22.35 -15.20 14.47
C ALA A 25 23.32 -14.02 14.30
N SER A 26 22.92 -12.93 13.63
CA SER A 26 23.79 -11.77 13.41
C SER A 26 23.00 -10.48 13.13
N ALA A 27 23.61 -9.33 13.43
CA ALA A 27 23.06 -8.01 13.08
C ALA A 27 22.83 -7.87 11.56
N SER A 28 23.73 -8.42 10.74
CA SER A 28 23.59 -8.39 9.28
C SER A 28 22.40 -9.20 8.76
N GLU A 29 21.94 -10.21 9.51
CA GLU A 29 20.72 -10.94 9.19
C GLU A 29 19.49 -10.09 9.48
N ILE A 30 19.44 -9.45 10.65
CA ILE A 30 18.36 -8.53 11.06
C ILE A 30 18.19 -7.39 10.05
N VAL A 31 19.30 -6.76 9.65
CA VAL A 31 19.28 -5.66 8.68
C VAL A 31 18.75 -6.14 7.33
N ARG A 32 19.17 -7.33 6.85
CA ARG A 32 18.67 -7.89 5.59
C ARG A 32 17.18 -8.21 5.64
N ASP A 33 16.71 -8.74 6.77
CA ASP A 33 15.28 -9.01 6.98
C ASP A 33 14.46 -7.72 6.97
N GLY A 34 14.94 -6.68 7.67
CA GLY A 34 14.33 -5.35 7.65
C GLY A 34 14.31 -4.71 6.26
N LEU A 35 15.38 -4.87 5.48
CA LEU A 35 15.44 -4.37 4.10
C LEU A 35 14.49 -5.13 3.17
N ARG A 36 14.30 -6.45 3.35
CA ARG A 36 13.31 -7.21 2.58
C ARG A 36 11.90 -6.72 2.87
N ALA A 37 11.56 -6.50 4.13
CA ALA A 37 10.27 -5.94 4.51
C ALA A 37 10.07 -4.51 3.95
N LEU A 38 11.13 -3.70 3.88
CA LEU A 38 11.09 -2.39 3.25
C LEU A 38 10.86 -2.50 1.73
N GLU A 39 11.57 -3.41 1.06
CA GLU A 39 11.43 -3.65 -0.37
C GLU A 39 9.99 -4.04 -0.74
N GLU A 40 9.38 -4.99 0.00
CA GLU A 40 7.99 -5.39 -0.21
C GLU A 40 7.02 -4.20 -0.06
N ARG A 41 7.23 -3.35 0.96
CA ARG A 41 6.41 -2.15 1.17
C ARG A 41 6.56 -1.16 0.01
N GLU A 42 7.78 -0.95 -0.48
CA GLU A 42 8.04 -0.06 -1.61
C GLU A 42 7.43 -0.58 -2.91
N GLN A 43 7.47 -1.90 -3.16
CA GLN A 43 6.81 -2.52 -4.31
C GLN A 43 5.29 -2.31 -4.26
N VAL A 44 4.67 -2.55 -3.10
CA VAL A 44 3.23 -2.29 -2.90
C VAL A 44 2.90 -0.80 -3.08
N ARG A 45 3.73 0.10 -2.55
CA ARG A 45 3.56 1.55 -2.70
C ARG A 45 3.62 1.96 -4.17
N ALA A 46 4.58 1.43 -4.93
CA ALA A 46 4.73 1.70 -6.35
C ALA A 46 3.52 1.20 -7.14
N ALA A 47 3.06 -0.03 -6.89
CA ALA A 47 1.88 -0.59 -7.55
C ALA A 47 0.61 0.23 -7.26
N LYS A 48 0.37 0.62 -6.00
CA LYS A 48 -0.74 1.51 -5.63
C LYS A 48 -0.69 2.85 -6.35
N MET A 49 0.50 3.44 -6.46
CA MET A 49 0.69 4.69 -7.17
C MET A 49 0.40 4.56 -8.67
N GLN A 50 0.78 3.43 -9.29
CA GLN A 50 0.46 3.15 -10.69
C GLN A 50 -1.05 3.03 -10.91
N VAL A 51 -1.74 2.26 -10.06
CA VAL A 51 -3.21 2.11 -10.12
C VAL A 51 -3.91 3.46 -9.93
N LEU A 52 -3.49 4.26 -8.96
CA LEU A 52 -4.08 5.58 -8.71
C LEU A 52 -3.91 6.52 -9.91
N LYS A 53 -2.71 6.56 -10.50
CA LYS A 53 -2.46 7.37 -11.71
C LYS A 53 -3.34 6.93 -12.87
N ALA A 54 -3.42 5.62 -13.12
CA ALA A 54 -4.26 5.07 -14.17
C ALA A 54 -5.75 5.42 -13.97
N ALA A 55 -6.27 5.34 -12.74
CA ALA A 55 -7.65 5.70 -12.43
C ALA A 55 -7.93 7.21 -12.60
N ILE A 56 -6.94 8.07 -12.33
CA ILE A 56 -7.04 9.50 -12.59
C ILE A 56 -7.08 9.77 -14.10
N ASP A 57 -6.19 9.13 -14.86
CA ASP A 57 -6.14 9.26 -16.32
C ASP A 57 -7.44 8.76 -16.97
N GLU A 58 -7.99 7.63 -16.48
CA GLU A 58 -9.31 7.12 -16.87
C GLU A 58 -10.41 8.14 -16.55
N GLY A 59 -10.40 8.74 -15.36
CA GLY A 59 -11.31 9.80 -14.97
C GLY A 59 -11.25 11.00 -15.91
N PHE A 60 -10.06 11.48 -16.26
CA PHE A 60 -9.91 12.57 -17.24
C PHE A 60 -10.36 12.20 -18.65
N ALA A 61 -10.21 10.93 -19.04
CA ALA A 61 -10.68 10.43 -20.33
C ALA A 61 -12.20 10.15 -20.36
N SER A 62 -12.89 10.18 -19.20
CA SER A 62 -14.31 9.79 -19.07
C SER A 62 -15.33 10.80 -19.60
N GLY A 63 -14.88 11.99 -20.02
CA GLY A 63 -15.73 13.06 -20.55
C GLY A 63 -15.68 14.33 -19.71
N GLU A 64 -16.56 15.28 -20.02
CA GLU A 64 -16.67 16.51 -19.24
C GLU A 64 -17.31 16.24 -17.87
N SER A 65 -16.81 16.94 -16.85
CA SER A 65 -17.38 16.84 -15.51
C SER A 65 -18.72 17.56 -15.44
N GLU A 66 -19.72 16.90 -14.87
CA GLU A 66 -21.03 17.48 -14.59
C GLU A 66 -21.17 17.84 -13.09
N PRO A 67 -22.10 18.73 -12.71
CA PRO A 67 -22.39 19.02 -11.31
C PRO A 67 -22.78 17.77 -10.52
N LEU A 68 -22.24 17.64 -9.31
CA LEU A 68 -22.51 16.48 -8.44
C LEU A 68 -23.90 16.57 -7.79
N ASP A 69 -24.78 15.61 -8.09
CA ASP A 69 -26.05 15.40 -7.39
C ASP A 69 -26.10 13.99 -6.76
N MET A 70 -25.82 13.94 -5.46
CA MET A 70 -25.79 12.69 -4.69
C MET A 70 -27.15 12.02 -4.52
N ASP A 71 -28.26 12.76 -4.57
CA ASP A 71 -29.59 12.19 -4.37
C ASP A 71 -30.04 11.46 -5.64
N SER A 72 -29.85 12.08 -6.81
CA SER A 72 -30.10 11.45 -8.10
C SER A 72 -29.24 10.20 -8.31
N ILE A 73 -27.94 10.26 -8.00
CA ILE A 73 -27.02 9.11 -8.08
C ILE A 73 -27.51 7.93 -7.23
N LYS A 74 -27.95 8.18 -5.99
CA LYS A 74 -28.46 7.11 -5.10
C LYS A 74 -29.74 6.49 -5.62
N VAL A 75 -30.65 7.31 -6.15
CA VAL A 75 -31.91 6.82 -6.75
C VAL A 75 -31.61 5.94 -7.95
N GLU A 76 -30.73 6.38 -8.85
CA GLU A 76 -30.32 5.61 -10.02
C GLU A 76 -29.68 4.27 -9.63
N ALA A 77 -28.72 4.29 -8.69
CA ALA A 77 -28.05 3.07 -8.22
C ALA A 77 -29.03 2.05 -7.64
N ARG A 78 -30.02 2.50 -6.84
CA ARG A 78 -31.06 1.63 -6.28
C ARG A 78 -31.97 1.04 -7.36
N LEU A 79 -32.33 1.83 -8.37
CA LEU A 79 -33.13 1.36 -9.50
C LEU A 79 -32.36 0.34 -10.34
N ALA A 80 -31.07 0.58 -10.60
CA ALA A 80 -30.20 -0.36 -11.32
C ALA A 80 -30.08 -1.69 -10.57
N PHE A 81 -29.85 -1.64 -9.26
CA PHE A 81 -29.79 -2.82 -8.39
C PHE A 81 -31.12 -3.61 -8.38
N ALA A 82 -32.26 -2.92 -8.26
CA ALA A 82 -33.57 -3.56 -8.26
C ALA A 82 -33.94 -4.18 -9.62
N LYS A 83 -33.33 -3.73 -10.73
CA LYS A 83 -33.46 -4.33 -12.07
C LYS A 83 -32.59 -5.57 -12.21
N SER A 84 -31.33 -5.53 -11.76
CA SER A 84 -30.44 -6.70 -11.81
C SER A 84 -30.92 -7.84 -10.92
N ALA A 85 -31.51 -7.52 -9.76
CA ALA A 85 -32.09 -8.52 -8.84
C ALA A 85 -33.39 -9.17 -9.35
N ARG A 86 -34.06 -8.58 -10.35
CA ARG A 86 -35.28 -9.14 -10.98
C ARG A 86 -35.01 -9.89 -12.28
N GLY A 87 -33.79 -9.79 -12.81
CA GLY A 87 -33.36 -10.48 -14.03
C GLY A 87 -32.56 -11.76 -13.79
N ALA A 88 -32.40 -12.17 -12.53
CA ALA A 88 -31.82 -13.44 -12.08
C ALA A 88 -32.92 -14.28 -11.40
#